data_AF-A0A366KLG6-F1
#
_entry.id   AF-A0A366KLG6-F1
#
_cell.length_a   1.000
_cell.length_b   1.000
_cell.length_c   1.000
_cell.angle_alpha   90.00
_cell.angle_beta   90.00
_cell.angle_gamma   90.00
#
_symmetry.space_group_name_H-M   'P 1'
#
loop_
_entity.id
_entity.type
_entity.pdbx_description
1 polymer ?
#
loop_
_entity_poly.entity_id
_entity_poly.type
_entity_poly.pdbx_seq_one_letter_code
_entity_poly.pdbx_strand_id
1 'polypeptide(L)'
;MLNKFSKTMKNKNIFKGLVAALCVISLSSCLKNKNEQPDFSATTPVVEIPVGSPVGDGSINSLSTPLTQKDTPTDYFFYINYAASSTKATDIKVTLAVNPAVLAAYNAAHANSPALAILPSDAFTMPLIITIPANQRRVQVPVKFASKSLTKGVTYGLPVTITDASGEVISKNFGSVVIKAAVAN
;
A
#
# COMPACT_ATOMS: atom_id res chain seq x y z
N MET A 1 -41.93 -73.71 26.36
CA MET A 1 -41.88 -72.65 27.40
C MET A 1 -40.45 -72.11 27.47
N LEU A 2 -40.30 -70.80 27.73
CA LEU A 2 -39.07 -69.99 27.85
C LEU A 2 -38.36 -69.45 26.58
N ASN A 3 -38.76 -68.21 26.24
CA ASN A 3 -37.94 -67.12 25.71
C ASN A 3 -36.65 -66.88 26.52
N LYS A 4 -35.58 -66.36 25.89
CA LYS A 4 -35.15 -64.94 26.06
C LYS A 4 -33.90 -64.52 25.26
N PHE A 5 -34.09 -63.44 24.49
CA PHE A 5 -33.23 -62.25 24.30
C PHE A 5 -31.89 -62.34 23.53
N SER A 6 -31.95 -61.96 22.25
CA SER A 6 -30.91 -61.13 21.62
C SER A 6 -31.47 -59.74 21.40
N LYS A 7 -30.94 -58.74 22.11
CA LYS A 7 -31.30 -57.32 21.99
C LYS A 7 -30.29 -56.66 21.05
N THR A 8 -30.63 -56.54 19.77
CA THR A 8 -29.86 -55.74 18.80
C THR A 8 -29.98 -54.26 19.17
N MET A 9 -28.92 -53.65 19.71
CA MET A 9 -28.87 -52.19 19.91
C MET A 9 -28.76 -51.49 18.56
N LYS A 10 -29.86 -50.89 18.10
CA LYS A 10 -29.89 -49.99 16.94
C LYS A 10 -29.17 -48.68 17.28
N ASN A 11 -27.87 -48.62 17.01
CA ASN A 11 -27.05 -47.40 17.12
C ASN A 11 -27.28 -46.45 15.93
N LYS A 12 -28.50 -45.91 15.79
CA LYS A 12 -28.85 -44.92 14.76
C LYS A 12 -28.13 -43.56 14.91
N ASN A 13 -27.43 -43.35 16.02
CA ASN A 13 -26.75 -42.08 16.33
C ASN A 13 -25.23 -42.13 16.10
N ILE A 14 -24.63 -43.32 16.00
CA ILE A 14 -23.19 -43.47 15.72
C ILE A 14 -22.86 -43.13 14.27
N PHE A 15 -23.74 -43.50 13.34
CA PHE A 15 -23.55 -43.22 11.91
C PHE A 15 -23.58 -41.71 11.60
N LYS A 16 -24.36 -40.93 12.35
CA LYS A 16 -24.43 -39.46 12.19
C LYS A 16 -23.17 -38.76 12.71
N GLY A 17 -22.58 -39.26 13.81
CA GLY A 17 -21.32 -38.72 14.35
C GLY A 17 -20.12 -38.99 13.43
N LEU A 18 -20.08 -40.14 12.77
CA LEU A 18 -18.98 -40.51 11.87
C LEU A 18 -18.94 -39.65 10.60
N VAL A 19 -20.10 -39.29 10.04
CA VAL A 19 -20.20 -38.42 8.86
C VAL A 19 -19.79 -36.98 9.19
N ALA A 20 -20.19 -36.46 10.35
CA ALA A 20 -19.77 -35.13 10.82
C ALA A 20 -18.26 -35.06 11.08
N ALA A 21 -17.66 -36.12 11.64
CA ALA A 21 -16.23 -36.19 11.89
C ALA A 21 -15.41 -36.27 10.58
N LEU A 22 -15.91 -36.95 9.54
CA LEU A 22 -15.23 -37.10 8.25
C LEU A 22 -15.17 -35.77 7.45
N CYS A 23 -16.20 -34.91 7.58
CA CYS A 23 -16.22 -33.59 6.93
C CYS A 23 -15.21 -32.59 7.52
N VAL A 24 -14.83 -32.73 8.79
CA VAL A 24 -13.85 -31.84 9.43
C VAL A 24 -12.42 -32.13 8.95
N ILE A 25 -12.13 -33.38 8.54
CA ILE A 25 -10.80 -33.80 8.07
C ILE A 25 -10.53 -33.36 6.62
N SER A 26 -11.59 -33.24 5.79
CA SER A 26 -11.49 -32.78 4.39
C SER A 26 -11.19 -31.29 4.22
N LEU A 27 -11.38 -30.48 5.27
CA LEU A 27 -11.10 -29.04 5.24
C LEU A 27 -9.62 -28.69 5.48
N SER A 28 -8.77 -29.68 5.81
CA SER A 28 -7.33 -29.50 6.01
C SER A 28 -6.50 -29.39 4.71
N SER A 29 -7.16 -29.36 3.55
CA SER A 29 -6.49 -29.27 2.23
C SER A 29 -6.29 -27.85 1.70
N CYS A 30 -6.78 -26.80 2.36
CA CYS A 30 -6.61 -25.42 1.89
C CYS A 30 -5.31 -24.74 2.36
N LEU A 31 -4.40 -25.46 3.04
CA LEU A 31 -3.11 -24.90 3.48
C LEU A 31 -1.94 -25.87 3.25
N LYS A 32 -1.99 -26.66 2.17
CA LYS A 32 -0.84 -27.43 1.69
C LYS A 32 -0.18 -26.67 0.55
N ASN A 33 0.58 -25.64 0.91
CA ASN A 33 1.78 -25.20 0.19
C ASN A 33 2.68 -24.56 1.24
N LYS A 34 3.44 -25.40 1.95
CA LYS A 34 4.19 -24.98 3.15
C LYS A 34 5.46 -24.20 2.84
N ASN A 35 5.85 -24.00 1.58
CA ASN A 35 7.13 -23.36 1.23
C ASN A 35 7.23 -22.81 -0.20
N GLU A 36 6.13 -22.64 -0.93
CA GLU A 36 6.21 -21.95 -2.22
C GLU A 36 6.02 -20.46 -1.95
N GLN A 37 7.13 -19.74 -1.76
CA GLN A 37 7.09 -18.31 -2.05
C GLN A 37 6.54 -18.15 -3.46
N PRO A 38 5.60 -17.21 -3.70
CA PRO A 38 5.10 -16.99 -5.05
C PRO A 38 6.29 -16.73 -5.98
N ASP A 39 6.35 -17.42 -7.11
CA ASP A 39 7.40 -17.19 -8.09
C ASP A 39 7.14 -15.86 -8.80
N PHE A 40 7.93 -14.85 -8.44
CA PHE A 40 7.87 -13.52 -9.05
C PHE A 40 8.82 -13.37 -10.24
N SER A 41 9.49 -14.44 -10.69
CA SER A 41 10.46 -14.37 -11.81
C SER A 41 9.82 -13.91 -13.12
N ALA A 42 8.52 -14.18 -13.31
CA ALA A 42 7.76 -13.76 -14.49
C ALA A 42 7.10 -12.37 -14.34
N THR A 43 7.23 -11.71 -13.19
CA THR A 43 6.64 -10.37 -13.00
C THR A 43 7.50 -9.30 -13.65
N THR A 44 6.85 -8.38 -14.37
CA THR A 44 7.53 -7.21 -14.94
C THR A 44 7.99 -6.30 -13.79
N PRO A 45 9.29 -5.96 -13.72
CA PRO A 45 9.79 -4.97 -12.78
C PRO A 45 9.05 -3.64 -12.93
N VAL A 46 8.74 -2.98 -11.80
CA VAL A 46 8.12 -1.65 -11.82
C VAL A 46 8.78 -0.69 -10.85
N VAL A 47 8.77 0.60 -11.19
CA VAL A 47 9.13 1.69 -10.30
C VAL A 47 7.86 2.32 -9.72
N GLU A 48 7.84 2.46 -8.41
CA GLU A 48 6.64 2.81 -7.66
C GLU A 48 6.91 3.64 -6.40
N ILE A 49 5.85 4.25 -5.89
CA ILE A 49 5.77 4.86 -4.57
C ILE A 49 5.03 3.88 -3.64
N PRO A 50 5.73 3.10 -2.81
CA PRO A 50 5.09 2.10 -1.96
C PRO A 50 4.23 2.79 -0.88
N VAL A 51 3.04 2.25 -0.66
CA VAL A 51 2.17 2.63 0.47
C VAL A 51 1.88 1.41 1.33
N GLY A 52 1.81 1.61 2.65
CA GLY A 52 1.61 0.50 3.60
C GLY A 52 0.22 -0.13 3.55
N SER A 53 -0.79 0.64 3.11
CA SER A 53 -2.17 0.17 2.98
C SER A 53 -2.79 0.84 1.75
N PRO A 54 -2.85 0.14 0.59
CA PRO A 54 -3.50 0.69 -0.58
C PRO A 54 -5.01 0.79 -0.38
N VAL A 55 -5.60 1.82 -0.97
CA VAL A 55 -7.03 2.16 -0.83
C VAL A 55 -8.00 1.10 -1.39
N GLY A 56 -7.51 0.13 -2.17
CA GLY A 56 -8.25 -1.09 -2.56
C GLY A 56 -9.42 -0.88 -3.54
N ASP A 57 -9.90 0.36 -3.67
CA ASP A 57 -11.00 0.80 -4.54
C ASP A 57 -10.52 1.33 -5.90
N GLY A 58 -9.21 1.25 -6.16
CA GLY A 58 -8.58 1.75 -7.38
C GLY A 58 -8.38 3.27 -7.42
N SER A 59 -8.70 3.99 -6.33
CA SER A 59 -8.40 5.42 -6.22
C SER A 59 -6.90 5.67 -6.00
N ILE A 60 -6.51 6.94 -6.07
CA ILE A 60 -5.13 7.35 -5.81
C ILE A 60 -4.77 7.04 -4.36
N ASN A 61 -3.64 6.36 -4.17
CA ASN A 61 -3.12 6.07 -2.84
C ASN A 61 -2.70 7.34 -2.08
N SER A 62 -2.71 7.27 -0.75
CA SER A 62 -2.25 8.38 0.09
C SER A 62 -1.24 7.95 1.15
N LEU A 63 -0.37 8.89 1.50
CA LEU A 63 0.49 8.84 2.69
C LEU A 63 0.00 9.91 3.65
N SER A 64 0.28 9.77 4.95
CA SER A 64 -0.13 10.77 5.95
C SER A 64 1.03 11.16 6.84
N THR A 65 1.17 12.45 7.10
CA THR A 65 2.12 12.98 8.08
C THR A 65 1.46 14.11 8.86
N PRO A 66 1.48 14.05 10.21
CA PRO A 66 1.07 15.19 11.03
C PRO A 66 2.16 16.25 11.00
N LEU A 67 1.77 17.51 10.89
CA LEU A 67 2.64 18.67 11.01
C LEU A 67 2.29 19.45 12.28
N THR A 68 3.31 19.82 13.04
CA THR A 68 3.21 20.87 14.05
C THR A 68 3.68 22.18 13.43
N GLN A 69 2.92 23.26 13.58
CA GLN A 69 3.39 24.59 13.17
C GLN A 69 4.63 24.98 13.96
N LYS A 70 5.71 25.30 13.26
CA LYS A 70 6.96 25.79 13.87
C LYS A 70 7.77 26.55 12.81
N ASP A 71 8.75 27.34 13.27
CA ASP A 71 9.59 28.16 12.39
C ASP A 71 10.56 27.32 11.53
N THR A 72 10.94 26.14 12.01
CA THR A 72 11.86 25.25 11.31
C THR A 72 11.11 24.26 10.42
N PRO A 73 11.60 23.98 9.19
CA PRO A 73 11.00 22.94 8.39
C PRO A 73 10.97 21.58 9.10
N THR A 74 9.90 20.81 8.88
CA THR A 74 9.79 19.41 9.33
C THR A 74 10.23 18.50 8.20
N ASP A 75 11.21 17.64 8.47
CA ASP A 75 11.63 16.60 7.53
C ASP A 75 10.61 15.47 7.50
N TYR A 76 10.26 15.05 6.29
CA TYR A 76 9.46 13.89 5.99
C TYR A 76 10.13 13.09 4.87
N PHE A 77 10.01 11.77 4.92
CA PHE A 77 10.58 10.90 3.91
C PHE A 77 9.51 9.95 3.40
N PHE A 78 9.44 9.83 2.08
CA PHE A 78 8.77 8.71 1.43
C PHE A 78 9.78 7.96 0.56
N TYR A 79 9.41 6.80 0.04
CA TYR A 79 10.30 5.97 -0.76
C TYR A 79 9.90 6.00 -2.23
N ILE A 80 10.89 5.85 -3.10
CA ILE A 80 10.68 5.24 -4.41
C ILE A 80 11.26 3.83 -4.33
N ASN A 81 10.53 2.86 -4.89
CA ASN A 81 10.87 1.45 -4.90
C ASN A 81 10.96 0.92 -6.34
N TYR A 82 12.00 0.15 -6.61
CA TYR A 82 12.10 -0.74 -7.77
C TYR A 82 11.64 -2.13 -7.33
N ALA A 83 10.36 -2.41 -7.57
CA ALA A 83 9.72 -3.67 -7.26
C ALA A 83 10.08 -4.70 -8.34
N ALA A 84 11.02 -5.58 -8.01
CA ALA A 84 11.56 -6.58 -8.92
C ALA A 84 12.08 -7.80 -8.16
N SER A 85 12.14 -8.95 -8.84
CA SER A 85 12.68 -10.20 -8.30
C SER A 85 14.18 -10.09 -7.95
N SER A 86 14.93 -9.22 -8.63
CA SER A 86 16.34 -8.91 -8.39
C SER A 86 16.61 -7.40 -8.37
N THR A 87 17.79 -6.97 -7.90
CA THR A 87 18.25 -5.58 -8.02
C THR A 87 18.78 -5.31 -9.43
N LYS A 88 18.88 -4.03 -9.79
CA LYS A 88 19.48 -3.61 -11.06
C LYS A 88 20.95 -3.24 -10.87
N ALA A 89 21.83 -3.63 -11.81
CA ALA A 89 23.27 -3.33 -11.73
C ALA A 89 23.63 -1.88 -12.08
N THR A 90 22.67 -1.09 -12.56
CA THR A 90 22.83 0.33 -12.90
C THR A 90 21.86 1.18 -12.10
N ASP A 91 22.20 2.46 -11.96
CA ASP A 91 21.31 3.46 -11.39
C ASP A 91 19.97 3.53 -12.16
N ILE A 92 18.91 3.85 -11.42
CA ILE A 92 17.61 4.25 -11.99
C ILE A 92 17.38 5.69 -11.57
N LYS A 93 17.51 6.62 -12.53
CA LYS A 93 17.16 8.02 -12.34
C LYS A 93 15.65 8.16 -12.47
N VAL A 94 15.02 8.66 -11.41
CA VAL A 94 13.58 8.83 -11.29
C VAL A 94 13.28 10.33 -11.31
N THR A 95 12.37 10.74 -12.20
CA THR A 95 11.85 12.11 -12.26
C THR A 95 10.48 12.16 -11.60
N LEU A 96 10.31 13.12 -10.70
CA LEU A 96 9.09 13.39 -9.97
C LEU A 96 8.48 14.71 -10.43
N ALA A 97 7.16 14.79 -10.37
CA ALA A 97 6.42 16.03 -10.60
C ALA A 97 5.36 16.22 -9.53
N VAL A 98 5.04 17.49 -9.25
CA VAL A 98 3.84 17.87 -8.50
C VAL A 98 2.70 17.95 -9.48
N ASN A 99 1.69 17.08 -9.34
CA ASN A 99 0.63 16.93 -10.33
C ASN A 99 -0.76 17.24 -9.73
N PRO A 100 -1.28 18.48 -9.88
CA PRO A 100 -2.58 18.87 -9.34
C PRO A 100 -3.75 17.99 -9.80
N ALA A 101 -3.67 17.37 -10.99
CA ALA A 101 -4.72 16.47 -11.48
C ALA A 101 -4.87 15.20 -10.62
N VAL A 102 -3.77 14.73 -10.02
CA VAL A 102 -3.80 13.59 -9.08
C VAL A 102 -4.54 13.95 -7.80
N LEU A 103 -4.36 15.17 -7.28
CA LEU A 103 -5.12 15.65 -6.12
C LEU A 103 -6.61 15.80 -6.45
N ALA A 104 -6.93 16.33 -7.62
CA ALA A 104 -8.31 16.44 -8.08
C ALA A 104 -8.99 15.06 -8.18
N ALA A 105 -8.31 14.06 -8.76
CA ALA A 105 -8.80 12.69 -8.82
C ALA A 105 -8.97 12.06 -7.42
N TYR A 106 -8.02 12.30 -6.51
CA TYR A 106 -8.12 11.84 -5.12
C TYR A 106 -9.35 12.43 -4.43
N ASN A 107 -9.53 13.76 -4.49
CA ASN A 107 -10.68 14.44 -3.86
C ASN A 107 -12.01 13.98 -4.47
N ALA A 108 -12.07 13.76 -5.79
CA ALA A 108 -13.27 13.25 -6.46
C ALA A 108 -13.66 11.85 -5.99
N ALA A 109 -12.68 10.95 -5.81
CA ALA A 109 -12.91 9.61 -5.28
C ALA A 109 -13.36 9.64 -3.80
N HIS A 110 -13.02 10.70 -3.06
CA HIS A 110 -13.32 10.87 -1.64
C HIS A 110 -14.35 11.98 -1.39
N ALA A 111 -15.32 12.16 -2.30
CA ALA A 111 -16.30 13.27 -2.24
C ALA A 111 -17.15 13.34 -0.95
N ASN A 112 -17.23 12.24 -0.19
CA ASN A 112 -17.92 12.17 1.10
C ASN A 112 -17.04 12.61 2.30
N SER A 113 -15.79 13.03 2.05
CA SER A 113 -14.85 13.53 3.05
C SER A 113 -14.47 14.98 2.74
N PRO A 114 -13.99 15.76 3.74
CA PRO A 114 -13.45 17.08 3.49
C PRO A 114 -12.36 17.03 2.41
N ALA A 115 -12.50 17.83 1.37
CA ALA A 115 -11.53 17.90 0.29
C ALA A 115 -10.18 18.42 0.81
N LEU A 116 -9.10 17.82 0.32
CA LEU A 116 -7.75 18.28 0.63
C LEU A 116 -7.45 19.56 -0.16
N ALA A 117 -6.93 20.57 0.52
CA ALA A 117 -6.37 21.75 -0.13
C ALA A 117 -5.04 21.39 -0.79
N ILE A 118 -4.69 21.98 -1.94
CA ILE A 118 -3.35 21.79 -2.50
C ILE A 118 -2.30 22.41 -1.58
N LEU A 119 -1.23 21.67 -1.29
CA LEU A 119 -0.13 22.22 -0.51
C LEU A 119 0.54 23.37 -1.29
N PRO A 120 0.64 24.58 -0.71
CA PRO A 120 1.31 25.70 -1.36
C PRO A 120 2.75 25.39 -1.73
N SER A 121 3.22 25.88 -2.88
CA SER A 121 4.57 25.57 -3.39
C SER A 121 5.70 26.12 -2.53
N ASP A 122 5.43 27.16 -1.74
CA ASP A 122 6.35 27.74 -0.76
C ASP A 122 6.34 27.00 0.58
N ALA A 123 5.36 26.12 0.82
CA ALA A 123 5.23 25.35 2.05
C ALA A 123 6.01 24.02 2.03
N PHE A 124 6.72 23.69 0.95
CA PHE A 124 7.60 22.54 0.91
C PHE A 124 8.80 22.70 -0.02
N THR A 125 9.85 21.90 0.22
CA THR A 125 10.91 21.64 -0.76
C THR A 125 11.14 20.13 -0.89
N MET A 126 11.39 19.67 -2.12
CA MET A 126 11.60 18.25 -2.46
C MET A 126 12.42 18.15 -3.75
N PRO A 127 13.36 17.19 -3.87
CA PRO A 127 14.04 16.98 -5.14
C PRO A 127 13.08 16.44 -6.19
N LEU A 128 13.11 17.00 -7.40
CA LEU A 128 12.35 16.49 -8.54
C LEU A 128 13.07 15.38 -9.29
N ILE A 129 14.35 15.15 -8.97
CA ILE A 129 15.15 14.06 -9.52
C ILE A 129 15.78 13.33 -8.35
N ILE A 130 15.58 12.02 -8.30
CA ILE A 130 16.18 11.15 -7.29
C ILE A 130 16.68 9.87 -7.96
N THR A 131 17.78 9.31 -7.47
CA THR A 131 18.36 8.10 -8.03
C THR A 131 18.17 6.94 -7.08
N ILE A 132 17.60 5.83 -7.56
CA ILE A 132 17.77 4.53 -6.90
C ILE A 132 19.17 4.03 -7.31
N PRO A 133 20.14 3.94 -6.39
CA PRO A 133 21.49 3.55 -6.75
C PRO A 133 21.54 2.12 -7.28
N ALA A 134 22.54 1.82 -8.12
CA ALA A 134 22.86 0.47 -8.53
C ALA A 134 22.91 -0.48 -7.33
N ASN A 135 22.38 -1.68 -7.53
CA ASN A 135 22.26 -2.75 -6.55
C ASN A 135 21.36 -2.42 -5.33
N GLN A 136 20.62 -1.31 -5.37
CA GLN A 136 19.58 -0.98 -4.39
C GLN A 136 18.19 -1.20 -4.99
N ARG A 137 17.20 -1.36 -4.11
CA ARG A 137 15.77 -1.37 -4.49
C ARG A 137 15.05 -0.08 -4.16
N ARG A 138 15.57 0.72 -3.23
CA ARG A 138 14.85 1.87 -2.70
C ARG A 138 15.76 3.07 -2.51
N VAL A 139 15.16 4.24 -2.63
CA VAL A 139 15.74 5.52 -2.21
C VAL A 139 14.71 6.32 -1.43
N GLN A 140 15.17 7.07 -0.42
CA GLN A 140 14.32 8.01 0.30
C GLN A 140 14.28 9.34 -0.44
N VAL A 141 13.08 9.88 -0.60
CA VAL A 141 12.84 11.23 -1.10
C VAL A 141 12.60 12.14 0.10
N PRO A 142 13.53 13.08 0.39
CA PRO A 142 13.34 14.05 1.47
C PRO A 142 12.34 15.12 1.03
N VAL A 143 11.35 15.38 1.88
CA VAL A 143 10.44 16.52 1.79
C VAL A 143 10.62 17.36 3.04
N LYS A 144 10.87 18.65 2.87
CA LYS A 144 10.93 19.60 3.98
C LYS A 144 9.66 20.43 3.97
N PHE A 145 8.81 20.27 4.97
CA PHE A 145 7.58 21.05 5.10
C PHE A 145 7.80 22.33 5.93
N ALA A 146 7.54 23.49 5.34
CA ALA A 146 7.52 24.77 6.04
C ALA A 146 6.11 25.01 6.61
N SER A 147 5.88 24.52 7.83
CA SER A 147 4.52 24.47 8.41
C SER A 147 4.04 25.80 9.00
N LYS A 148 4.93 26.78 9.21
CA LYS A 148 4.58 28.09 9.81
C LYS A 148 3.46 28.83 9.06
N SER A 149 3.50 28.80 7.74
CA SER A 149 2.54 29.51 6.87
C SER A 149 1.24 28.74 6.62
N LEU A 150 1.16 27.48 7.02
CA LEU A 150 -0.01 26.64 6.78
C LEU A 150 -1.11 26.95 7.78
N THR A 151 -2.38 26.88 7.37
CA THR A 151 -3.52 27.13 8.25
C THR A 151 -3.79 25.93 9.16
N LYS A 152 -3.93 26.16 10.47
CA LYS A 152 -4.32 25.12 11.43
C LYS A 152 -5.69 24.53 11.09
N GLY A 153 -5.86 23.22 11.31
CA GLY A 153 -7.12 22.52 11.03
C GLY A 153 -7.37 22.23 9.54
N VAL A 154 -6.53 22.72 8.63
CA VAL A 154 -6.58 22.36 7.20
C VAL A 154 -5.68 21.16 6.95
N THR A 155 -6.19 20.19 6.18
CA THR A 155 -5.38 19.10 5.65
C THR A 155 -5.00 19.42 4.21
N TYR A 156 -3.70 19.52 3.96
CA TYR A 156 -3.16 19.78 2.64
C TYR A 156 -2.74 18.47 1.96
N GLY A 157 -2.85 18.42 0.64
CA GLY A 157 -2.36 17.33 -0.20
C GLY A 157 -1.20 17.81 -1.07
N LEU A 158 -0.07 17.12 -0.97
CA LEU A 158 1.04 17.21 -1.92
C LEU A 158 0.92 16.05 -2.92
N PRO A 159 0.45 16.28 -4.17
CA PRO A 159 0.30 15.23 -5.16
C PRO A 159 1.61 14.99 -5.91
N VAL A 160 2.22 13.83 -5.70
CA VAL A 160 3.50 13.45 -6.34
C VAL A 160 3.25 12.37 -7.37
N THR A 161 3.85 12.52 -8.56
CA THR A 161 3.82 11.55 -9.65
C THR A 161 5.23 11.25 -10.14
N ILE A 162 5.52 9.98 -10.41
CA ILE A 162 6.71 9.58 -11.18
C ILE A 162 6.42 9.80 -12.66
N THR A 163 7.22 10.62 -13.33
CA THR A 163 7.05 10.96 -14.76
C THR A 163 8.08 10.28 -15.66
N ASP A 164 9.21 9.86 -15.12
CA ASP A 164 10.25 9.09 -15.80
C ASP A 164 10.98 8.21 -14.78
N ALA A 165 11.43 7.05 -15.22
CA ALA A 165 12.16 6.06 -14.46
C ALA A 165 13.29 5.40 -15.28
N SER A 166 13.96 6.17 -16.15
CA SER A 166 15.07 5.67 -16.98
C SER A 166 14.71 4.48 -17.88
N GLY A 167 13.49 4.52 -18.43
CA GLY A 167 12.95 3.44 -19.29
C GLY A 167 12.34 2.26 -18.55
N GLU A 168 12.41 2.20 -17.21
CA GLU A 168 11.68 1.22 -16.42
C GLU A 168 10.16 1.48 -16.47
N VAL A 169 9.37 0.41 -16.30
CA VAL A 169 7.91 0.53 -16.22
C VAL A 169 7.52 1.25 -14.94
N ILE A 170 6.74 2.33 -15.05
CA ILE A 170 6.15 3.00 -13.89
C ILE A 170 4.86 2.28 -13.50
N SER A 171 4.69 1.99 -12.22
CA SER A 171 3.50 1.32 -11.71
C SER A 171 2.23 2.12 -12.01
N LYS A 172 1.21 1.50 -12.59
CA LYS A 172 -0.07 2.16 -12.90
C LYS A 172 -0.80 2.64 -11.64
N ASN A 173 -0.78 1.83 -10.58
CA ASN A 173 -1.52 2.10 -9.34
C ASN A 173 -0.68 2.83 -8.28
N PHE A 174 0.64 2.72 -8.37
CA PHE A 174 1.57 3.25 -7.39
C PHE A 174 2.56 4.26 -7.99
N GLY A 175 2.34 4.71 -9.24
CA GLY A 175 3.13 5.75 -9.88
C GLY A 175 2.77 7.16 -9.40
N SER A 176 1.70 7.31 -8.62
CA SER A 176 1.26 8.57 -8.03
C SER A 176 0.74 8.38 -6.61
N VAL A 177 0.91 9.40 -5.78
CA VAL A 177 0.45 9.42 -4.39
C VAL A 177 0.01 10.84 -4.00
N VAL A 178 -0.92 10.94 -3.05
CA VAL A 178 -1.17 12.19 -2.32
C VAL A 178 -0.58 12.08 -0.92
N ILE A 179 0.44 12.90 -0.61
CA ILE A 179 0.96 13.03 0.76
C ILE A 179 0.08 14.03 1.51
N LYS A 180 -0.68 13.54 2.48
CA LYS A 180 -1.55 14.35 3.34
C LYS A 180 -0.73 14.94 4.48
N ALA A 181 -0.67 16.27 4.51
CA ALA A 181 -0.05 17.04 5.56
C ALA A 181 -1.14 17.68 6.44
N ALA A 182 -1.40 17.08 7.60
CA ALA A 182 -2.40 17.57 8.54
C ALA A 182 -1.75 18.49 9.57
N VAL A 183 -2.11 19.77 9.57
CA VAL A 183 -1.57 20.72 10.56
C VAL A 183 -2.35 20.58 11.86
N ALA A 184 -1.68 20.08 12.90
CA ALA A 184 -2.27 19.93 14.22
C ALA A 184 -2.72 21.28 14.80
N ASN A 185 -3.82 21.25 15.56
CA ASN A 185 -4.34 22.41 16.29
C ASN A 185 -3.37 22.84 17.40
#